data_AF-A0A3Q1I884-F1
#
_entry.id   AF-A0A3Q1I884-F1
#
_cell.length_a   1.000
_cell.length_b   1.000
_cell.length_c   1.000
_cell.angle_alpha   90.00
_cell.angle_beta   90.00
_cell.angle_gamma   90.00
#
_symmetry.space_group_name_H-M   'P 1'
#
loop_
_entity.id
_entity.type
_entity.pdbx_description
1 polymer ?
#
loop_
_entity_poly.entity_id
_entity_poly.type
_entity_poly.pdbx_seq_one_letter_code
_entity_poly.pdbx_strand_id
1 'polypeptide(L)'
;MELRGIRGPMGGQDLKGQGLGFSITGSGIPASSIITAVQQQDYSASVWLRRRDKLEHSQQKCIVIFALVCCFAVLVALIFSAVDVWGEDEDGITEENCSKNCRVVLVENIPEDISFLDNSTSHLPLSAGLYNLLDQAMRVVEIASPLWFLNSSDYESSFQPAARQGRALLSRLQGLKAKGIQLKISSGLSGNSSELGILAKHNAEVHYVNMTALTKGHLLSSFWVVDRRHFYIGSASMDWRSLATRKELGVLVYNCSCLALDLHRVFGLYWGLQYKDFIPSFWSKRLFALFNRDTPLELTLNNTKAQAYFSSSPDVFLPRDRSSDLEAISRVIQEAHHFIYISIIDYLPLLSSTAHRYWSRIDGLIREALILRKVRVRLLISCWEKTHPLTFNFIWSLRSLCMEQANCSLEAKFFNPRVQRDGSLQGINHNRFMVTDRAIYLGELNDWTL
;
A
#
# COMPACT_ATOMS: atom_id res chain seq x y z
N MET A 1 -26.34 -53.50 -6.23
CA MET A 1 -26.09 -54.78 -6.93
C MET A 1 -24.97 -55.46 -6.16
N GLU A 2 -25.32 -56.58 -5.52
CA GLU A 2 -24.53 -57.61 -4.78
C GLU A 2 -23.23 -57.22 -4.05
N LEU A 3 -23.10 -57.29 -2.71
CA LEU A 3 -23.13 -58.41 -1.73
C LEU A 3 -21.83 -59.25 -1.62
N ARG A 4 -21.21 -59.18 -0.43
CA ARG A 4 -20.55 -60.23 0.42
C ARG A 4 -19.25 -59.69 1.03
N GLY A 5 -18.94 -59.75 2.33
CA GLY A 5 -19.55 -60.21 3.61
C GLY A 5 -18.52 -59.85 4.71
N ILE A 6 -18.82 -59.30 5.90
CA ILE A 6 -19.61 -59.80 7.06
C ILE A 6 -18.94 -61.07 7.64
N ARG A 7 -18.57 -61.24 8.93
CA ARG A 7 -18.76 -60.55 10.22
C ARG A 7 -17.81 -61.24 11.25
N GLY A 8 -17.52 -60.59 12.38
CA GLY A 8 -17.10 -61.25 13.65
C GLY A 8 -18.29 -61.99 14.31
N PRO A 9 -18.48 -61.99 15.65
CA PRO A 9 -17.61 -61.65 16.78
C PRO A 9 -17.78 -62.69 17.94
N MET A 10 -17.55 -62.25 19.20
CA MET A 10 -17.85 -62.82 20.54
C MET A 10 -16.57 -63.11 21.34
N GLY A 11 -16.38 -62.70 22.60
CA GLY A 11 -17.29 -62.26 23.66
C GLY A 11 -17.47 -63.39 24.69
N GLY A 12 -16.93 -63.23 25.91
CA GLY A 12 -17.30 -64.05 27.08
C GLY A 12 -16.15 -64.49 28.00
N GLN A 13 -16.13 -63.95 29.23
CA GLN A 13 -15.50 -64.55 30.42
C GLN A 13 -16.33 -65.75 30.91
N ASP A 14 -15.69 -66.77 31.48
CA ASP A 14 -15.70 -67.11 32.93
C ASP A 14 -15.56 -68.62 33.24
N LEU A 15 -14.81 -68.87 34.32
CA LEU A 15 -14.97 -69.90 35.38
C LEU A 15 -14.71 -71.42 35.17
N LYS A 16 -14.13 -71.94 36.27
CA LYS A 16 -14.17 -73.29 36.90
C LYS A 16 -13.03 -74.29 36.65
N GLY A 17 -12.46 -74.71 37.78
CA GLY A 17 -11.56 -75.86 37.92
C GLY A 17 -12.27 -77.14 38.39
N GLN A 18 -11.46 -78.03 38.99
CA GLN A 18 -11.66 -79.48 39.29
C GLN A 18 -11.31 -80.35 38.07
N GLY A 19 -10.40 -81.34 38.09
CA GLY A 19 -9.75 -82.10 39.16
C GLY A 19 -10.01 -83.59 38.87
N LEU A 20 -8.97 -84.44 38.78
CA LEU A 20 -8.94 -85.89 39.10
C LEU A 20 -7.71 -86.59 38.50
N GLY A 21 -7.02 -87.40 39.30
CA GLY A 21 -5.96 -88.31 38.83
C GLY A 21 -4.98 -88.79 39.91
N PHE A 22 -5.43 -89.72 40.75
CA PHE A 22 -4.64 -90.71 41.52
C PHE A 22 -3.56 -91.37 40.62
N SER A 23 -2.39 -91.92 41.02
CA SER A 23 -1.86 -92.45 42.29
C SER A 23 -0.42 -92.98 42.09
N ILE A 24 0.33 -93.09 43.20
CA ILE A 24 1.27 -94.20 43.56
C ILE A 24 2.77 -94.15 43.14
N THR A 25 3.56 -93.88 44.19
CA THR A 25 4.84 -94.49 44.66
C THR A 25 6.12 -94.40 43.83
N GLY A 26 7.19 -93.99 44.52
CA GLY A 26 8.56 -94.39 44.16
C GLY A 26 9.61 -93.48 44.79
N SER A 27 10.26 -93.96 45.84
CA SER A 27 11.35 -93.34 46.62
C SER A 27 12.47 -92.69 45.80
N GLY A 28 12.94 -91.53 46.26
CA GLY A 28 13.94 -90.71 45.60
C GLY A 28 15.41 -91.07 45.85
N ILE A 29 16.25 -90.53 44.97
CA ILE A 29 17.70 -90.27 45.10
C ILE A 29 17.96 -88.93 44.37
N PRO A 30 18.83 -88.02 44.87
CA PRO A 30 18.91 -86.65 44.38
C PRO A 30 19.94 -86.49 43.25
N ALA A 31 19.64 -85.59 42.30
CA ALA A 31 20.61 -85.01 41.37
C ALA A 31 20.48 -83.47 41.41
N SER A 32 21.21 -82.83 42.32
CA SER A 32 21.33 -81.38 42.42
C SER A 32 22.64 -80.92 41.78
N SER A 33 22.62 -80.45 40.54
CA SER A 33 23.76 -79.68 39.97
C SER A 33 23.47 -78.95 38.63
N ILE A 34 22.21 -78.75 38.22
CA ILE A 34 21.89 -78.03 36.96
C ILE A 34 21.13 -76.71 37.19
N ILE A 35 20.56 -76.49 38.37
CA ILE A 35 19.60 -75.38 38.57
C ILE A 35 20.29 -74.03 38.90
N THR A 36 21.52 -74.02 39.39
CA THR A 36 22.15 -72.77 39.88
C THR A 36 22.81 -71.92 38.78
N ALA A 37 23.27 -72.51 37.67
CA ALA A 37 23.95 -71.76 36.61
C ALA A 37 22.97 -71.00 35.68
N VAL A 38 21.81 -71.61 35.37
CA VAL A 38 20.80 -71.02 34.49
C VAL A 38 20.14 -69.79 35.16
N GLN A 39 19.86 -69.87 36.45
CA GLN A 39 19.19 -68.80 37.19
C GLN A 39 20.07 -67.54 37.38
N GLN A 40 21.40 -67.70 37.38
CA GLN A 40 22.36 -66.59 37.52
C GLN A 40 22.67 -65.89 36.17
N GLN A 41 22.52 -66.61 35.06
CA GLN A 41 22.64 -66.07 33.70
C GLN A 41 21.40 -65.24 33.30
N ASP A 42 20.20 -65.70 33.65
CA ASP A 42 18.94 -64.96 33.40
C ASP A 42 18.83 -63.68 34.23
N TYR A 43 19.36 -63.67 35.45
CA TYR A 43 19.42 -62.46 36.29
C TYR A 43 20.39 -61.41 35.73
N SER A 44 21.52 -61.85 35.16
CA SER A 44 22.50 -60.94 34.55
C SER A 44 22.01 -60.36 33.22
N ALA A 45 21.32 -61.17 32.41
CA ALA A 45 20.70 -60.71 31.15
C ALA A 45 19.55 -59.72 31.39
N SER A 46 18.68 -59.98 32.39
CA SER A 46 17.58 -59.08 32.73
C SER A 46 18.05 -57.74 33.32
N VAL A 47 19.13 -57.72 34.12
CA VAL A 47 19.75 -56.46 34.60
C VAL A 47 20.41 -55.69 33.46
N TRP A 48 21.03 -56.38 32.49
CA TRP A 48 21.66 -55.75 31.33
C TRP A 48 20.63 -55.17 30.35
N LEU A 49 19.55 -55.90 30.06
CA LEU A 49 18.40 -55.41 29.27
C LEU A 49 17.73 -54.22 29.94
N ARG A 50 17.49 -54.27 31.26
CA ARG A 50 16.91 -53.14 32.00
C ARG A 50 17.80 -51.89 32.01
N ARG A 51 19.12 -52.05 31.98
CA ARG A 51 20.08 -50.94 31.92
C ARG A 51 20.17 -50.38 30.49
N ARG A 52 20.06 -51.23 29.47
CA ARG A 52 19.97 -50.85 28.05
C ARG A 52 18.67 -50.10 27.74
N ASP A 53 17.52 -50.58 28.21
CA ASP A 53 16.23 -49.88 28.08
C ASP A 53 16.26 -48.51 28.76
N LYS A 54 16.91 -48.39 29.93
CA LYS A 54 17.10 -47.10 30.62
C LYS A 54 18.00 -46.13 29.84
N LEU A 55 19.06 -46.65 29.21
CA LEU A 55 19.97 -45.88 28.36
C LEU A 55 19.28 -45.43 27.06
N GLU A 56 18.56 -46.34 26.39
CA GLU A 56 17.78 -46.04 25.18
C GLU A 56 16.67 -45.03 25.48
N HIS A 57 15.98 -45.15 26.63
CA HIS A 57 14.97 -44.19 27.08
C HIS A 57 15.59 -42.83 27.48
N SER A 58 16.80 -42.81 28.01
CA SER A 58 17.54 -41.56 28.28
C SER A 58 18.02 -40.89 26.98
N GLN A 59 18.46 -41.68 26.00
CA GLN A 59 18.87 -41.16 24.69
C GLN A 59 17.68 -40.63 23.90
N GLN A 60 16.54 -41.31 23.91
CA GLN A 60 15.28 -40.78 23.34
C GLN A 60 14.89 -39.44 23.95
N LYS A 61 15.01 -39.28 25.27
CA LYS A 61 14.74 -37.98 25.93
C LYS A 61 15.69 -36.89 25.47
N CYS A 62 16.98 -37.18 25.35
CA CYS A 62 17.96 -36.21 24.84
C CYS A 62 17.68 -35.81 23.38
N ILE A 63 17.31 -36.78 22.53
CA ILE A 63 16.95 -36.53 21.11
C ILE A 63 15.71 -35.64 21.02
N VAL A 64 14.68 -35.91 21.83
CA VAL A 64 13.44 -35.10 21.85
C VAL A 64 13.72 -33.69 22.35
N ILE A 65 14.54 -33.52 23.39
CA ILE A 65 14.92 -32.20 23.90
C ILE A 65 15.73 -31.44 22.84
N PHE A 66 16.69 -32.09 22.19
CA PHE A 66 17.49 -31.47 21.12
C PHE A 66 16.63 -31.06 19.93
N ALA A 67 15.69 -31.92 19.50
CA ALA A 67 14.72 -31.60 18.46
C ALA A 67 13.83 -30.41 18.85
N LEU A 68 13.36 -30.34 20.09
CA LEU A 68 12.58 -29.20 20.58
C LEU A 68 13.39 -27.90 20.60
N VAL A 69 14.66 -27.95 21.01
CA VAL A 69 15.55 -26.78 21.00
C VAL A 69 15.83 -26.33 19.56
N CYS A 70 16.06 -27.26 18.63
CA CYS A 70 16.21 -26.94 17.22
C CYS A 70 14.92 -26.35 16.62
N CYS A 71 13.76 -26.93 16.92
CA CYS A 71 12.48 -26.38 16.50
C CYS A 71 12.26 -24.98 17.07
N PHE A 72 12.58 -24.75 18.35
CA PHE A 72 12.50 -23.43 18.97
C PHE A 72 13.46 -22.44 18.32
N ALA A 73 14.71 -22.83 18.05
CA ALA A 73 15.69 -22.00 17.37
C ALA A 73 15.25 -21.63 15.93
N VAL A 74 14.67 -22.57 15.19
CA VAL A 74 14.08 -22.31 13.87
C VAL A 74 12.86 -21.40 13.99
N LEU A 75 12.01 -21.59 15.00
CA LEU A 75 10.84 -20.73 15.24
C LEU A 75 11.28 -19.31 15.59
N VAL A 76 12.31 -19.17 16.43
CA VAL A 76 12.94 -17.88 16.77
C VAL A 76 13.57 -17.25 15.54
N ALA A 77 14.31 -18.01 14.73
CA ALA A 77 14.88 -17.51 13.47
C ALA A 77 13.78 -17.08 12.49
N LEU A 78 12.70 -17.84 12.34
CA LEU A 78 11.55 -17.47 11.52
C LEU A 78 10.81 -16.25 12.07
N ILE A 79 10.70 -16.12 13.40
CA ILE A 79 10.14 -14.91 14.03
C ILE A 79 11.04 -13.71 13.75
N PHE A 80 12.36 -13.83 13.91
CA PHE A 80 13.30 -12.74 13.63
C PHE A 80 13.44 -12.45 12.13
N SER A 81 13.22 -13.43 11.24
CA SER A 81 13.14 -13.21 9.80
C SER A 81 11.80 -12.64 9.36
N ALA A 82 10.70 -12.91 10.10
CA ALA A 82 9.38 -12.32 9.85
C ALA A 82 9.23 -10.92 10.47
N VAL A 83 9.94 -10.65 11.56
CA VAL A 83 10.19 -9.31 12.09
C VAL A 83 11.28 -8.71 11.22
N ASP A 84 10.90 -8.27 10.04
CA ASP A 84 11.76 -7.57 9.09
C ASP A 84 12.44 -6.39 9.84
N VAL A 85 13.69 -6.54 10.27
CA VAL A 85 14.47 -5.52 10.97
C VAL A 85 15.01 -4.53 9.93
N TRP A 86 14.13 -3.87 9.18
CA TRP A 86 14.49 -2.66 8.46
C TRP A 86 14.47 -1.51 9.47
N GLY A 87 15.63 -0.85 9.63
CA GLY A 87 15.97 0.04 10.74
C GLY A 87 15.01 1.21 10.95
N GLU A 88 14.25 1.16 12.05
CA GLU A 88 13.24 2.16 12.38
C GLU A 88 13.58 3.08 13.57
N ASP A 89 14.74 2.93 14.21
CA ASP A 89 15.07 3.78 15.37
C ASP A 89 16.00 4.97 15.03
N GLU A 90 16.26 5.29 13.76
CA GLU A 90 17.22 6.35 13.44
C GLU A 90 16.70 7.78 13.65
N ASP A 91 15.38 7.98 13.69
CA ASP A 91 14.78 9.32 13.66
C ASP A 91 14.14 9.74 15.00
N GLY A 92 13.89 8.78 15.90
CA GLY A 92 13.29 9.03 17.22
C GLY A 92 11.82 9.47 17.21
N ILE A 93 11.15 9.48 16.05
CA ILE A 93 9.72 9.81 15.93
C ILE A 93 8.91 8.52 16.02
N THR A 94 8.09 8.42 17.07
CA THR A 94 7.19 7.29 17.29
C THR A 94 5.74 7.75 17.26
N GLU A 95 4.79 6.80 17.28
CA GLU A 95 3.35 7.08 17.38
C GLU A 95 3.00 7.94 18.62
N GLU A 96 3.82 7.86 19.69
CA GLU A 96 3.59 8.59 20.94
C GLU A 96 4.21 9.99 20.97
N ASN A 97 5.29 10.20 20.20
CA ASN A 97 6.06 11.46 20.22
C ASN A 97 5.88 12.31 18.95
N CYS A 98 4.84 12.03 18.16
CA CYS A 98 4.60 12.72 16.91
C CYS A 98 3.84 14.06 17.10
N SER A 99 4.11 15.04 16.24
CA SER A 99 3.48 16.36 16.24
C SER A 99 2.18 16.34 15.45
N LYS A 100 1.15 16.97 16.05
CA LYS A 100 -0.17 17.23 15.46
C LYS A 100 -0.36 18.70 15.06
N ASN A 101 0.66 19.55 15.24
CA ASN A 101 0.61 20.95 14.83
C ASN A 101 1.27 21.12 13.46
N CYS A 102 0.43 21.19 12.44
CA CYS A 102 0.84 21.05 11.05
C CYS A 102 0.68 22.40 10.33
N ARG A 103 1.67 22.73 9.49
CA ARG A 103 1.56 23.84 8.54
C ARG A 103 1.30 23.30 7.15
N VAL A 104 0.19 23.69 6.54
CA VAL A 104 -0.17 23.27 5.18
C VAL A 104 -0.04 24.43 4.20
N VAL A 105 0.52 24.16 3.03
CA VAL A 105 0.69 25.10 1.94
C VAL A 105 0.19 24.46 0.65
N LEU A 106 -0.72 25.15 -0.04
CA LEU A 106 -1.17 24.73 -1.36
C LEU A 106 -0.08 25.04 -2.38
N VAL A 107 0.25 24.06 -3.21
CA VAL A 107 1.16 24.24 -4.34
C VAL A 107 0.46 23.91 -5.64
N GLU A 108 0.73 24.71 -6.65
CA GLU A 108 0.10 24.56 -7.95
C GLU A 108 1.13 24.78 -9.04
N ASN A 109 1.06 23.98 -10.10
CA ASN A 109 1.61 24.39 -11.38
C ASN A 109 0.47 24.82 -12.29
N ILE A 110 0.61 26.00 -12.85
CA ILE A 110 -0.36 26.56 -13.79
C ILE A 110 0.40 26.77 -15.09
N PRO A 111 -0.05 26.14 -16.19
CA PRO A 111 0.54 26.34 -17.51
C PRO A 111 0.69 27.83 -17.84
N GLU A 112 1.84 28.21 -18.41
CA GLU A 112 2.21 29.62 -18.70
C GLU A 112 1.19 30.35 -19.59
N ASP A 113 0.38 29.61 -20.35
CA ASP A 113 -0.66 30.12 -21.24
C ASP A 113 -1.98 30.48 -20.52
N ILE A 114 -2.05 30.29 -19.20
CA ILE A 114 -3.21 30.63 -18.36
C ILE A 114 -2.86 31.83 -17.46
N SER A 115 -3.37 33.00 -17.81
CA SER A 115 -3.31 34.18 -16.96
C SER A 115 -4.56 34.28 -16.09
N PHE A 116 -4.39 34.46 -14.78
CA PHE A 116 -5.48 34.90 -13.91
C PHE A 116 -5.56 36.43 -13.91
N LEU A 117 -6.74 36.97 -13.54
CA LEU A 117 -6.92 38.40 -13.31
C LEU A 117 -5.98 38.88 -12.18
N ASP A 118 -5.55 40.15 -12.22
CA ASP A 118 -4.55 40.73 -11.30
C ASP A 118 -4.94 40.65 -9.80
N ASN A 119 -6.22 40.43 -9.49
CA ASN A 119 -6.74 40.21 -8.13
C ASN A 119 -6.75 38.74 -7.69
N SER A 120 -6.05 37.86 -8.41
CA SER A 120 -5.95 36.45 -8.07
C SER A 120 -5.05 36.21 -6.86
N THR A 121 -5.41 35.21 -6.05
CA THR A 121 -4.59 34.76 -4.93
C THR A 121 -3.22 34.30 -5.43
N SER A 122 -2.15 34.83 -4.85
CA SER A 122 -0.78 34.35 -5.08
C SER A 122 -0.71 32.84 -4.85
N HIS A 123 -0.32 32.07 -5.87
CA HIS A 123 -0.07 30.64 -5.77
C HIS A 123 1.43 30.40 -5.53
N LEU A 124 1.77 29.35 -4.77
CA LEU A 124 3.16 28.90 -4.65
C LEU A 124 3.44 27.93 -5.80
N PRO A 125 4.42 28.21 -6.68
CA PRO A 125 4.78 27.28 -7.75
C PRO A 125 5.22 25.94 -7.19
N LEU A 126 4.76 24.85 -7.81
CA LEU A 126 5.09 23.49 -7.41
C LEU A 126 6.59 23.24 -7.26
N SER A 127 7.40 23.69 -8.23
CA SER A 127 8.86 23.53 -8.20
C SER A 127 9.50 24.24 -6.99
N ALA A 128 9.08 25.47 -6.70
CA ALA A 128 9.55 26.20 -5.51
C ALA A 128 9.15 25.49 -4.21
N GLY A 129 7.93 24.94 -4.17
CA GLY A 129 7.46 24.13 -3.05
C GLY A 129 8.29 22.87 -2.79
N LEU A 130 8.60 22.11 -3.85
CA LEU A 130 9.46 20.92 -3.76
C LEU A 130 10.89 21.29 -3.36
N TYR A 131 11.43 22.41 -3.86
CA TYR A 131 12.74 22.90 -3.44
C TYR A 131 12.76 23.22 -1.94
N ASN A 132 11.70 23.87 -1.42
CA ASN A 132 11.59 24.14 0.00
C ASN A 132 11.57 22.85 0.84
N LEU A 133 10.94 21.76 0.38
CA LEU A 133 11.02 20.48 1.07
C LEU A 133 12.45 19.93 1.11
N LEU A 134 13.16 19.95 -0.01
CA LEU A 134 14.56 19.49 -0.07
C LEU A 134 15.50 20.34 0.79
N ASP A 135 15.19 21.63 0.95
CA ASP A 135 15.95 22.53 1.81
C ASP A 135 15.65 22.32 3.30
N GLN A 136 14.56 21.65 3.67
CA GLN A 136 14.26 21.22 5.03
C GLN A 136 14.78 19.81 5.36
N ALA A 137 15.19 19.03 4.36
CA ALA A 137 15.62 17.64 4.55
C ALA A 137 16.95 17.56 5.32
N MET A 138 17.03 16.64 6.28
CA MET A 138 18.19 16.43 7.14
C MET A 138 18.78 15.02 7.05
N ARG A 139 17.95 13.98 6.88
CA ARG A 139 18.37 12.58 6.94
C ARG A 139 17.88 11.77 5.76
N VAL A 140 16.58 11.82 5.45
CA VAL A 140 15.98 10.94 4.44
C VAL A 140 14.91 11.67 3.63
N VAL A 141 14.93 11.44 2.33
CA VAL A 141 13.89 11.82 1.38
C VAL A 141 13.39 10.56 0.70
N GLU A 142 12.11 10.28 0.87
CA GLU A 142 11.41 9.12 0.30
C GLU A 142 10.42 9.61 -0.77
N ILE A 143 10.50 9.09 -1.98
CA ILE A 143 9.67 9.54 -3.10
C ILE A 143 9.00 8.33 -3.75
N ALA A 144 7.66 8.34 -3.77
CA ALA A 144 6.87 7.47 -4.63
C ALA A 144 6.42 8.28 -5.85
N SER A 145 6.65 7.77 -7.06
CA SER A 145 6.19 8.40 -8.30
C SER A 145 5.97 7.37 -9.40
N PRO A 146 4.93 7.53 -10.25
CA PRO A 146 4.63 6.56 -11.31
C PRO A 146 5.67 6.58 -12.45
N LEU A 147 6.27 7.74 -12.70
CA LEU A 147 7.16 8.01 -13.82
C LEU A 147 8.31 8.92 -13.36
N TRP A 148 9.48 8.75 -13.99
CA TRP A 148 10.66 9.59 -13.80
C TRP A 148 11.19 10.06 -15.15
N PHE A 149 10.86 11.29 -15.50
CA PHE A 149 11.25 11.97 -16.73
C PHE A 149 11.49 13.45 -16.45
N LEU A 150 12.54 13.74 -15.68
CA LEU A 150 12.90 15.11 -15.28
C LEU A 150 13.83 15.79 -16.29
N ASN A 151 14.50 15.01 -17.14
CA ASN A 151 15.37 15.54 -18.18
C ASN A 151 14.69 15.42 -19.54
N SER A 152 14.43 16.54 -20.19
CA SER A 152 13.88 16.53 -21.55
C SER A 152 15.01 16.19 -22.53
N SER A 153 14.97 14.98 -23.10
CA SER A 153 15.98 14.49 -24.06
C SER A 153 15.88 15.15 -25.43
N ASP A 154 14.73 15.73 -25.77
CA ASP A 154 14.48 16.26 -27.10
C ASP A 154 15.07 17.67 -27.22
N TYR A 155 15.83 17.90 -28.29
CA TYR A 155 16.60 19.13 -28.48
C TYR A 155 15.69 20.38 -28.42
N GLU A 156 14.46 20.30 -28.95
CA GLU A 156 13.51 21.41 -28.95
C GLU A 156 12.89 21.68 -27.57
N SER A 157 12.54 20.65 -26.82
CA SER A 157 11.97 20.80 -25.47
C SER A 157 13.02 21.22 -24.44
N SER A 158 14.31 20.98 -24.71
CA SER A 158 15.43 21.36 -23.83
C SER A 158 15.55 22.88 -23.60
N PHE A 159 15.05 23.70 -24.53
CA PHE A 159 15.05 25.17 -24.44
C PHE A 159 13.83 25.73 -23.70
N GLN A 160 12.81 24.92 -23.43
CA GLN A 160 11.64 25.39 -22.69
C GLN A 160 12.03 25.73 -21.24
N PRO A 161 11.59 26.87 -20.68
CA PRO A 161 11.72 27.19 -19.26
C PRO A 161 11.29 26.03 -18.35
N ALA A 162 10.24 25.32 -18.77
CA ALA A 162 9.75 24.07 -18.22
C ALA A 162 10.82 23.00 -17.96
N ALA A 163 11.61 22.66 -18.99
CA ALA A 163 12.65 21.64 -18.90
C ALA A 163 13.82 22.06 -17.99
N ARG A 164 14.02 23.37 -17.77
CA ARG A 164 15.01 23.86 -16.80
C ARG A 164 14.59 23.54 -15.36
N GLN A 165 13.30 23.63 -15.03
CA GLN A 165 12.80 23.31 -13.69
C GLN A 165 12.99 21.82 -13.34
N GLY A 166 12.69 20.93 -14.29
CA GLY A 166 12.93 19.48 -14.16
C GLY A 166 14.40 19.15 -13.96
N ARG A 167 15.30 19.70 -14.79
CA ARG A 167 16.76 19.52 -14.64
C ARG A 167 17.29 20.07 -13.32
N ALA A 168 16.80 21.23 -12.89
CA ALA A 168 17.18 21.82 -11.60
C ALA A 168 16.73 20.94 -10.41
N LEU A 169 15.53 20.36 -10.48
CA LEU A 169 15.07 19.41 -9.46
C LEU A 169 15.94 18.15 -9.43
N LEU A 170 16.23 17.57 -10.60
CA LEU A 170 17.10 16.40 -10.73
C LEU A 170 18.51 16.68 -10.17
N SER A 171 19.09 17.85 -10.45
CA SER A 171 20.39 18.25 -9.92
C SER A 171 20.36 18.40 -8.39
N ARG A 172 19.29 18.96 -7.81
CA ARG A 172 19.12 19.02 -6.35
C ARG A 172 19.03 17.63 -5.71
N LEU A 173 18.32 16.69 -6.34
CA LEU A 173 18.22 15.31 -5.88
C LEU A 173 19.58 14.59 -5.91
N GLN A 174 20.38 14.79 -6.96
CA GLN A 174 21.75 14.26 -7.04
C GLN A 174 22.66 14.83 -5.93
N GLY A 175 22.43 16.08 -5.53
CA GLY A 175 23.19 16.77 -4.49
C GLY A 175 22.89 16.31 -3.06
N LEU A 176 21.85 15.50 -2.82
CA LEU A 176 21.46 15.08 -1.47
C LEU A 176 22.55 14.27 -0.76
N LYS A 177 23.26 13.40 -1.49
CA LYS A 177 24.39 12.62 -0.96
C LYS A 177 25.47 13.52 -0.35
N ALA A 178 25.79 14.63 -1.01
CA ALA A 178 26.81 15.57 -0.52
C ALA A 178 26.39 16.26 0.79
N LYS A 179 25.09 16.31 1.08
CA LYS A 179 24.52 16.78 2.35
C LYS A 179 24.36 15.68 3.40
N GLY A 180 24.74 14.44 3.09
CA GLY A 180 24.54 13.28 3.98
C GLY A 180 23.09 12.80 4.07
N ILE A 181 22.25 13.18 3.10
CA ILE A 181 20.82 12.83 3.06
C ILE A 181 20.62 11.61 2.17
N GLN A 182 19.95 10.58 2.68
CA GLN A 182 19.60 9.37 1.95
C GLN A 182 18.37 9.62 1.06
N LEU A 183 18.46 9.22 -0.21
CA LEU A 183 17.34 9.29 -1.16
C LEU A 183 16.81 7.89 -1.44
N LYS A 184 15.55 7.63 -1.10
CA LYS A 184 14.84 6.37 -1.36
C LYS A 184 13.72 6.62 -2.35
N ILE A 185 13.67 5.83 -3.42
CA ILE A 185 12.72 6.01 -4.51
C ILE A 185 11.94 4.73 -4.75
N SER A 186 10.62 4.82 -4.70
CA SER A 186 9.73 3.79 -5.24
C SER A 186 9.14 4.27 -6.57
N SER A 187 9.40 3.52 -7.64
CA SER A 187 8.94 3.86 -8.99
C SER A 187 8.09 2.75 -9.58
N GLY A 188 7.06 3.13 -10.35
CA GLY A 188 6.38 2.18 -11.23
C GLY A 188 7.36 1.60 -12.26
N LEU A 189 7.22 0.31 -12.57
CA LEU A 189 8.02 -0.34 -13.61
C LEU A 189 7.59 0.20 -15.00
N SER A 190 8.28 1.24 -15.47
CA SER A 190 8.02 1.92 -16.74
C SER A 190 9.30 2.02 -17.59
N GLY A 191 9.88 0.87 -17.94
CA GLY A 191 11.11 0.81 -18.74
C GLY A 191 12.36 1.35 -18.02
N ASN A 192 13.49 1.40 -18.73
CA ASN A 192 14.75 1.91 -18.19
C ASN A 192 14.73 3.44 -18.17
N SER A 193 14.46 4.04 -17.01
CA SER A 193 14.62 5.49 -16.80
C SER A 193 16.10 5.85 -16.66
N SER A 194 16.59 6.71 -17.54
CA SER A 194 17.97 7.20 -17.50
C SER A 194 18.25 7.99 -16.20
N GLU A 195 17.25 8.71 -15.71
CA GLU A 195 17.28 9.56 -14.53
C GLU A 195 17.41 8.75 -13.26
N LEU A 196 16.64 7.66 -13.14
CA LEU A 196 16.78 6.73 -12.02
C LEU A 196 18.15 6.07 -12.02
N GLY A 197 18.70 5.73 -13.19
CA GLY A 197 20.08 5.25 -13.33
C GLY A 197 21.12 6.27 -12.87
N ILE A 198 20.92 7.56 -13.19
CA ILE A 198 21.79 8.65 -12.72
C ILE A 198 21.67 8.82 -11.20
N LEU A 199 20.46 8.82 -10.65
CA LEU A 199 20.23 8.94 -9.20
C LEU A 199 20.82 7.77 -8.44
N ALA A 200 20.70 6.54 -8.95
CA ALA A 200 21.32 5.35 -8.37
C ALA A 200 22.85 5.47 -8.31
N LYS A 201 23.48 5.99 -9.38
CA LYS A 201 24.94 6.30 -9.37
C LYS A 201 25.31 7.36 -8.31
N HIS A 202 24.37 8.22 -7.93
CA HIS A 202 24.51 9.23 -6.88
C HIS A 202 23.98 8.75 -5.52
N ASN A 203 23.97 7.44 -5.26
CA ASN A 203 23.60 6.83 -3.96
C ASN A 203 22.11 6.98 -3.60
N ALA A 204 21.24 7.10 -4.60
CA ALA A 204 19.82 6.87 -4.39
C ALA A 204 19.51 5.36 -4.39
N GLU A 205 18.67 4.91 -3.47
CA GLU A 205 18.13 3.55 -3.48
C GLU A 205 16.83 3.55 -4.29
N VAL A 206 16.81 2.80 -5.39
CA VAL A 206 15.69 2.78 -6.33
C VAL A 206 15.04 1.40 -6.33
N HIS A 207 13.77 1.35 -5.92
CA HIS A 207 12.93 0.18 -5.90
C HIS A 207 11.85 0.30 -6.98
N TYR A 208 11.75 -0.72 -7.82
CA TYR A 208 10.72 -0.78 -8.87
C TYR A 208 9.56 -1.65 -8.45
N VAL A 209 8.34 -1.15 -8.62
CA VAL A 209 7.09 -1.85 -8.31
C VAL A 209 6.41 -2.28 -9.60
N ASN A 210 6.27 -3.60 -9.79
CA ASN A 210 5.65 -4.18 -10.96
C ASN A 210 4.13 -4.32 -10.78
N MET A 211 3.42 -3.19 -10.86
CA MET A 211 1.95 -3.18 -10.74
C MET A 211 1.23 -4.00 -11.82
N THR A 212 1.85 -4.16 -13.00
CA THR A 212 1.35 -5.00 -14.08
C THR A 212 1.30 -6.48 -13.67
N ALA A 213 2.36 -6.98 -13.02
CA ALA A 213 2.36 -8.35 -12.49
C ALA A 213 1.40 -8.51 -11.31
N LEU A 214 1.34 -7.52 -10.42
CA LEU A 214 0.58 -7.62 -9.17
C LEU A 214 -0.94 -7.46 -9.36
N THR A 215 -1.36 -6.50 -10.17
CA THR A 215 -2.79 -6.13 -10.33
C THR A 215 -3.24 -5.93 -11.77
N LYS A 216 -2.34 -6.11 -12.75
CA LYS A 216 -2.56 -5.74 -14.15
C LYS A 216 -2.84 -4.24 -14.35
N GLY A 217 -2.47 -3.42 -13.36
CA GLY A 217 -2.61 -1.97 -13.36
C GLY A 217 -1.26 -1.26 -13.41
N HIS A 218 -1.29 0.04 -13.10
CA HIS A 218 -0.10 0.89 -13.05
C HIS A 218 -0.01 1.58 -11.69
N LEU A 219 1.22 1.91 -11.25
CA LEU A 219 1.38 2.82 -10.13
C LEU A 219 0.94 4.20 -10.60
N LEU A 220 0.11 4.88 -9.81
CA LEU A 220 -0.30 6.27 -10.06
C LEU A 220 0.17 7.23 -8.96
N SER A 221 0.61 6.69 -7.82
CA SER A 221 0.81 7.47 -6.63
C SER A 221 2.04 8.40 -6.69
N SER A 222 1.91 9.63 -6.21
CA SER A 222 2.93 10.68 -6.30
C SER A 222 3.05 11.53 -5.03
N PHE A 223 3.87 11.06 -4.10
CA PHE A 223 4.08 11.74 -2.83
C PHE A 223 5.52 11.63 -2.36
N TRP A 224 5.91 12.55 -1.48
CA TRP A 224 7.24 12.63 -0.88
C TRP A 224 7.10 12.61 0.63
N VAL A 225 7.96 11.87 1.32
CA VAL A 225 8.11 11.94 2.78
C VAL A 225 9.52 12.38 3.08
N VAL A 226 9.67 13.42 3.90
CA VAL A 226 10.96 14.00 4.28
C VAL A 226 11.11 13.94 5.79
N ASP A 227 12.13 13.21 6.24
CA ASP A 227 12.49 12.99 7.66
C ASP A 227 11.31 12.55 8.55
N ARG A 228 10.31 11.85 7.96
CA ARG A 228 9.05 11.47 8.62
C ARG A 228 8.37 12.63 9.36
N ARG A 229 8.55 13.86 8.85
CA ARG A 229 8.08 15.10 9.50
C ARG A 229 7.37 16.04 8.53
N HIS A 230 7.82 16.06 7.27
CA HIS A 230 7.25 16.87 6.21
C HIS A 230 6.87 15.97 5.05
N PHE A 231 5.87 16.36 4.26
CA PHE A 231 5.52 15.61 3.07
C PHE A 231 4.89 16.48 1.97
N TYR A 232 4.96 15.98 0.75
CA TYR A 232 4.19 16.43 -0.41
C TYR A 232 3.23 15.32 -0.82
N ILE A 233 2.00 15.67 -1.19
CA ILE A 233 1.09 14.76 -1.88
C ILE A 233 0.28 15.54 -2.91
N GLY A 234 0.09 14.98 -4.10
CA GLY A 234 -0.63 15.69 -5.17
C GLY A 234 -0.57 15.02 -6.52
N SER A 235 -1.12 15.69 -7.51
CA SER A 235 -1.28 15.13 -8.86
C SER A 235 0.02 15.05 -9.68
N ALA A 236 1.06 15.78 -9.27
CA ALA A 236 2.27 15.94 -10.06
C ALA A 236 3.24 14.77 -9.85
N SER A 237 3.52 14.04 -10.92
CA SER A 237 4.60 13.04 -11.00
C SER A 237 5.98 13.68 -11.21
N MET A 238 7.05 12.88 -11.12
CA MET A 238 8.43 13.29 -11.44
C MET A 238 8.67 13.44 -12.95
N ASP A 239 7.85 14.25 -13.59
CA ASP A 239 7.86 14.58 -15.02
C ASP A 239 8.04 16.10 -15.17
N TRP A 240 8.98 16.53 -15.98
CA TRP A 240 9.23 17.96 -16.21
C TRP A 240 7.98 18.70 -16.71
N ARG A 241 7.05 18.00 -17.38
CA ARG A 241 5.76 18.55 -17.82
C ARG A 241 4.83 18.87 -16.64
N SER A 242 4.85 18.07 -15.59
CA SER A 242 4.07 18.32 -14.36
C SER A 242 4.54 19.58 -13.64
N LEU A 243 5.82 19.94 -13.79
CA LEU A 243 6.41 21.13 -13.18
C LEU A 243 6.18 22.42 -13.97
N ALA A 244 5.57 22.36 -15.16
CA ALA A 244 5.48 23.55 -16.00
C ALA A 244 4.31 23.57 -16.99
N THR A 245 4.04 22.49 -17.70
CA THR A 245 3.07 22.47 -18.82
C THR A 245 1.72 21.86 -18.48
N ARG A 246 1.62 21.10 -17.38
CA ARG A 246 0.35 20.53 -16.89
C ARG A 246 -0.18 21.38 -15.75
N LYS A 247 -1.50 21.51 -15.68
CA LYS A 247 -2.17 22.05 -14.50
C LYS A 247 -2.17 20.97 -13.43
N GLU A 248 -1.39 21.19 -12.38
CA GLU A 248 -1.18 20.26 -11.27
C GLU A 248 -1.47 20.94 -9.95
N LEU A 249 -1.96 20.16 -8.98
CA LEU A 249 -2.26 20.63 -7.63
C LEU A 249 -1.72 19.63 -6.61
N GLY A 250 -1.18 20.15 -5.52
CA GLY A 250 -0.85 19.33 -4.36
C GLY A 250 -0.77 20.17 -3.09
N VAL A 251 -0.46 19.49 -2.00
CA VAL A 251 -0.24 20.12 -0.71
C VAL A 251 1.13 19.76 -0.16
N LEU A 252 1.76 20.76 0.44
CA LEU A 252 2.95 20.60 1.24
C LEU A 252 2.57 20.74 2.70
N VAL A 253 2.90 19.73 3.49
CA VAL A 253 2.59 19.71 4.91
C VAL A 253 3.90 19.64 5.69
N TYR A 254 4.10 20.60 6.57
CA TYR A 254 5.30 20.74 7.39
C TYR A 254 5.00 20.50 8.87
N ASN A 255 5.99 19.98 9.61
CA ASN A 255 5.94 19.75 11.06
C ASN A 255 4.79 18.83 11.51
N CYS A 256 4.36 17.93 10.63
CA CYS A 256 3.19 17.09 10.83
C CYS A 256 3.61 15.63 10.93
N SER A 257 4.47 15.31 11.91
CA SER A 257 5.11 14.01 11.95
C SER A 257 4.12 12.85 12.19
N CYS A 258 2.98 13.05 12.86
CA CYS A 258 2.00 11.97 12.99
C CYS A 258 1.46 11.54 11.62
N LEU A 259 1.10 12.52 10.78
CA LEU A 259 0.58 12.25 9.46
C LEU A 259 1.69 11.77 8.51
N ALA A 260 2.89 12.38 8.57
CA ALA A 260 4.03 11.95 7.78
C ALA A 260 4.47 10.51 8.10
N LEU A 261 4.37 10.06 9.37
CA LEU A 261 4.59 8.66 9.76
C LEU A 261 3.57 7.73 9.11
N ASP A 262 2.28 8.11 9.06
CA ASP A 262 1.26 7.28 8.42
C ASP A 262 1.50 7.18 6.89
N LEU A 263 1.95 8.27 6.26
CA LEU A 263 2.33 8.25 4.84
C LEU A 263 3.62 7.45 4.58
N HIS A 264 4.57 7.47 5.50
CA HIS A 264 5.77 6.62 5.46
C HIS A 264 5.39 5.12 5.44
N ARG A 265 4.33 4.70 6.14
CA ARG A 265 3.84 3.32 6.06
C ARG A 265 3.31 2.95 4.67
N VAL A 266 2.68 3.90 3.98
CA VAL A 266 2.28 3.74 2.57
C VAL A 266 3.52 3.61 1.68
N PHE A 267 4.56 4.42 1.91
CA PHE A 267 5.84 4.26 1.21
C PHE A 267 6.47 2.89 1.47
N GLY A 268 6.50 2.44 2.73
CA GLY A 268 7.03 1.15 3.15
C GLY A 268 6.32 -0.03 2.48
N LEU A 269 5.03 0.11 2.17
CA LEU A 269 4.29 -0.88 1.39
C LEU A 269 4.84 -1.01 -0.03
N TYR A 270 5.00 0.10 -0.75
CA TYR A 270 5.59 0.08 -2.09
C TYR A 270 7.04 -0.37 -2.07
N TRP A 271 7.79 0.02 -1.04
CA TRP A 271 9.17 -0.36 -0.84
C TRP A 271 9.35 -1.88 -0.71
N GLY A 272 8.50 -2.53 0.10
CA GLY A 272 8.53 -3.98 0.34
C GLY A 272 8.04 -4.84 -0.84
N LEU A 273 7.42 -4.21 -1.85
CA LEU A 273 6.98 -4.87 -3.09
C LEU A 273 8.06 -4.99 -4.16
N GLN A 274 9.29 -4.53 -3.87
CA GLN A 274 10.41 -4.68 -4.79
C GLN A 274 10.60 -6.15 -5.17
N TYR A 275 10.66 -6.43 -6.48
CA TYR A 275 10.83 -7.78 -7.05
C TYR A 275 9.73 -8.79 -6.68
N LYS A 276 8.55 -8.32 -6.23
CA LYS A 276 7.38 -9.18 -5.99
C LYS A 276 6.50 -9.20 -7.24
N ASP A 277 6.12 -10.41 -7.64
CA ASP A 277 5.12 -10.65 -8.69
C ASP A 277 3.76 -11.10 -8.10
N PHE A 278 3.67 -11.21 -6.77
CA PHE A 278 2.44 -11.53 -6.06
C PHE A 278 2.28 -10.64 -4.82
N ILE A 279 1.03 -10.42 -4.44
CA ILE A 279 0.68 -9.65 -3.24
C ILE A 279 0.80 -10.58 -2.02
N PRO A 280 1.55 -10.19 -0.96
CA PRO A 280 1.60 -10.94 0.29
C PRO A 280 0.20 -11.16 0.89
N SER A 281 -0.04 -12.34 1.45
CA SER A 281 -1.32 -12.65 2.11
C SER A 281 -1.49 -11.94 3.45
N PHE A 282 -0.40 -11.48 4.05
CA PHE A 282 -0.39 -10.68 5.27
C PHE A 282 0.67 -9.58 5.17
N TRP A 283 0.37 -8.45 5.78
CA TRP A 283 1.28 -7.32 5.91
C TRP A 283 1.86 -7.26 7.32
N SER A 284 3.10 -6.80 7.44
CA SER A 284 3.69 -6.50 8.75
C SER A 284 2.86 -5.45 9.48
N LYS A 285 2.80 -5.53 10.81
CA LYS A 285 2.11 -4.52 11.64
C LYS A 285 2.65 -3.10 11.41
N ARG A 286 3.91 -2.99 11.00
CA ARG A 286 4.55 -1.70 10.65
C ARG A 286 3.92 -1.01 9.46
N LEU A 287 3.17 -1.73 8.63
CA LEU A 287 2.47 -1.19 7.46
C LEU A 287 0.99 -0.91 7.73
N PHE A 288 0.47 -1.23 8.92
CA PHE A 288 -0.93 -0.99 9.26
C PHE A 288 -1.20 0.52 9.36
N ALA A 289 -2.40 0.94 8.98
CA ALA A 289 -2.76 2.35 9.07
C ALA A 289 -2.78 2.84 10.51
N LEU A 290 -2.24 4.04 10.75
CA LEU A 290 -2.37 4.74 12.02
C LEU A 290 -3.72 5.44 12.14
N PHE A 291 -4.21 5.96 11.03
CA PHE A 291 -5.45 6.74 10.95
C PHE A 291 -6.29 6.27 9.77
N ASN A 292 -7.60 6.33 9.95
CA ASN A 292 -8.55 5.90 8.94
C ASN A 292 -9.82 6.75 9.02
N ARG A 293 -10.82 6.42 8.20
CA ARG A 293 -12.11 7.11 8.15
C ARG A 293 -12.83 7.15 9.49
N ASP A 294 -12.81 6.04 10.23
CA ASP A 294 -13.61 5.89 11.46
C ASP A 294 -12.88 6.50 12.67
N THR A 295 -11.54 6.50 12.64
CA THR A 295 -10.66 7.15 13.62
C THR A 295 -9.62 8.03 12.90
N PRO A 296 -10.02 9.22 12.41
CA PRO A 296 -9.10 10.14 11.74
C PRO A 296 -8.18 10.84 12.75
N LEU A 297 -7.05 11.37 12.27
CA LEU A 297 -6.16 12.16 13.11
C LEU A 297 -6.75 13.55 13.35
N GLU A 298 -7.06 13.84 14.61
CA GLU A 298 -7.34 15.21 15.08
C GLU A 298 -6.04 16.03 15.13
N LEU A 299 -5.98 17.13 14.37
CA LEU A 299 -4.79 17.95 14.23
C LEU A 299 -5.12 19.44 14.01
N THR A 300 -4.11 20.29 14.04
CA THR A 300 -4.25 21.70 13.67
C THR A 300 -3.51 22.00 12.36
N LEU A 301 -4.24 22.44 11.33
CA LEU A 301 -3.70 22.94 10.07
C LEU A 301 -3.67 24.47 10.11
N ASN A 302 -2.50 25.08 10.12
CA ASN A 302 -2.35 26.54 10.18
C ASN A 302 -3.21 27.17 11.30
N ASN A 303 -3.15 26.58 12.50
CA ASN A 303 -3.97 26.93 13.70
C ASN A 303 -5.48 26.65 13.60
N THR A 304 -5.95 25.99 12.54
CA THR A 304 -7.36 25.58 12.38
C THR A 304 -7.51 24.11 12.71
N LYS A 305 -8.49 23.73 13.53
CA LYS A 305 -8.76 22.32 13.84
C LYS A 305 -9.26 21.59 12.60
N ALA A 306 -8.70 20.42 12.33
CA ALA A 306 -9.06 19.59 11.20
C ALA A 306 -8.88 18.11 11.54
N GLN A 307 -9.52 17.26 10.75
CA GLN A 307 -9.32 15.82 10.76
C GLN A 307 -8.68 15.40 9.44
N ALA A 308 -7.71 14.48 9.48
CA ALA A 308 -7.08 13.95 8.28
C ALA A 308 -6.72 12.47 8.42
N TYR A 309 -6.72 11.75 7.30
CA TYR A 309 -6.24 10.38 7.18
C TYR A 309 -5.84 10.12 5.72
N PHE A 310 -5.00 9.10 5.48
CA PHE A 310 -4.72 8.64 4.11
C PHE A 310 -5.57 7.42 3.76
N SER A 311 -6.10 7.43 2.53
CA SER A 311 -6.69 6.27 1.89
C SER A 311 -5.71 5.67 0.87
N SER A 312 -5.98 4.46 0.41
CA SER A 312 -5.17 3.81 -0.61
C SER A 312 -6.03 2.94 -1.54
N SER A 313 -5.46 2.56 -2.68
CA SER A 313 -6.08 1.65 -3.64
C SER A 313 -5.00 0.83 -4.36
N PRO A 314 -5.39 -0.30 -5.00
CA PRO A 314 -6.67 -1.00 -4.91
C PRO A 314 -6.86 -1.80 -3.60
N ASP A 315 -8.09 -2.28 -3.37
CA ASP A 315 -8.49 -2.97 -2.12
C ASP A 315 -7.59 -4.18 -1.77
N VAL A 316 -7.07 -4.86 -2.79
CA VAL A 316 -6.16 -6.01 -2.62
C VAL A 316 -4.82 -5.66 -1.98
N PHE A 317 -4.42 -4.37 -2.01
CA PHE A 317 -3.20 -3.89 -1.38
C PHE A 317 -3.42 -3.29 -0.01
N LEU A 318 -4.65 -3.22 0.50
CA LEU A 318 -4.91 -2.54 1.76
C LEU A 318 -4.33 -3.30 2.95
N PRO A 319 -3.40 -2.69 3.70
CA PRO A 319 -3.06 -3.18 5.03
C PRO A 319 -4.27 -3.07 5.95
N ARG A 320 -4.17 -3.76 7.09
CA ARG A 320 -5.19 -3.68 8.12
C ARG A 320 -5.48 -2.21 8.49
N ASP A 321 -6.77 -1.92 8.67
CA ASP A 321 -7.31 -0.64 9.11
C ASP A 321 -7.12 0.54 8.13
N ARG A 322 -6.51 0.35 6.95
CA ARG A 322 -6.41 1.40 5.92
C ARG A 322 -7.75 1.55 5.19
N SER A 323 -8.27 2.78 5.11
CA SER A 323 -9.45 3.09 4.30
C SER A 323 -9.16 3.01 2.81
N SER A 324 -10.11 2.50 2.02
CA SER A 324 -9.98 2.51 0.56
C SER A 324 -10.28 3.90 -0.01
N ASP A 325 -9.67 4.23 -1.15
CA ASP A 325 -9.97 5.47 -1.87
C ASP A 325 -11.45 5.55 -2.26
N LEU A 326 -12.05 4.41 -2.62
CA LEU A 326 -13.48 4.33 -2.95
C LEU A 326 -14.35 4.72 -1.75
N GLU A 327 -14.04 4.21 -0.56
CA GLU A 327 -14.77 4.57 0.66
C GLU A 327 -14.57 6.04 1.04
N ALA A 328 -13.35 6.56 0.90
CA ALA A 328 -13.05 7.97 1.19
C ALA A 328 -13.81 8.91 0.26
N ILE A 329 -13.76 8.68 -1.06
CA ILE A 329 -14.50 9.48 -2.06
C ILE A 329 -16.01 9.37 -1.80
N SER A 330 -16.51 8.17 -1.55
CA SER A 330 -17.94 7.95 -1.29
C SER A 330 -18.41 8.76 -0.07
N ARG A 331 -17.62 8.75 1.01
CA ARG A 331 -17.92 9.51 2.23
C ARG A 331 -17.95 11.01 1.96
N VAL A 332 -16.96 11.55 1.25
CA VAL A 332 -16.90 12.98 0.93
C VAL A 332 -18.13 13.43 0.13
N ILE A 333 -18.58 12.63 -0.85
CA ILE A 333 -19.79 12.93 -1.63
C ILE A 333 -21.04 12.86 -0.74
N GLN A 334 -21.18 11.80 0.07
CA GLN A 334 -22.36 11.56 0.90
C GLN A 334 -22.54 12.64 1.98
N GLU A 335 -21.45 13.14 2.55
CA GLU A 335 -21.50 14.18 3.57
C GLU A 335 -21.70 15.60 3.02
N ALA A 336 -21.47 15.84 1.73
CA ALA A 336 -21.66 17.17 1.14
C ALA A 336 -23.11 17.64 1.23
N HIS A 337 -23.38 18.85 1.71
CA HIS A 337 -24.74 19.37 1.84
C HIS A 337 -25.06 20.46 0.80
N HIS A 338 -24.06 21.26 0.41
CA HIS A 338 -24.30 22.45 -0.38
C HIS A 338 -23.69 22.37 -1.78
N PHE A 339 -22.45 21.90 -1.88
CA PHE A 339 -21.77 21.79 -3.16
C PHE A 339 -20.75 20.66 -3.21
N ILE A 340 -20.49 20.18 -4.42
CA ILE A 340 -19.43 19.23 -4.76
C ILE A 340 -18.70 19.78 -5.99
N TYR A 341 -17.44 20.18 -5.83
CA TYR A 341 -16.59 20.64 -6.92
C TYR A 341 -15.50 19.61 -7.18
N ILE A 342 -15.42 19.14 -8.42
CA ILE A 342 -14.55 18.05 -8.83
C ILE A 342 -13.67 18.53 -9.98
N SER A 343 -12.37 18.30 -9.86
CA SER A 343 -11.43 18.45 -10.97
C SER A 343 -10.71 17.13 -11.20
N ILE A 344 -10.84 16.61 -12.42
CA ILE A 344 -10.33 15.29 -12.83
C ILE A 344 -9.82 15.34 -14.27
N ILE A 345 -9.10 14.29 -14.66
CA ILE A 345 -8.57 14.13 -16.01
C ILE A 345 -9.70 13.68 -16.94
N ASP A 346 -10.29 12.52 -16.66
CA ASP A 346 -11.37 11.95 -17.48
C ASP A 346 -12.55 11.52 -16.59
N TYR A 347 -13.77 11.66 -17.10
CA TYR A 347 -14.99 11.18 -16.44
C TYR A 347 -15.57 10.00 -17.21
N LEU A 348 -15.12 8.79 -16.88
CA LEU A 348 -15.47 7.59 -17.61
C LEU A 348 -15.85 6.45 -16.65
N PRO A 349 -17.12 6.34 -16.21
CA PRO A 349 -17.57 5.30 -15.28
C PRO A 349 -17.66 3.90 -15.94
N LEU A 350 -16.55 3.41 -16.47
CA LEU A 350 -16.40 2.11 -17.13
C LEU A 350 -15.18 1.38 -16.56
N LEU A 351 -15.32 0.08 -16.31
CA LEU A 351 -14.15 -0.75 -16.03
C LEU A 351 -13.31 -0.91 -17.31
N SER A 352 -12.03 -0.59 -17.21
CA SER A 352 -11.03 -0.91 -18.23
C SER A 352 -10.73 -2.41 -18.17
N SER A 353 -11.66 -3.23 -18.67
CA SER A 353 -11.46 -4.67 -18.89
C SER A 353 -11.85 -5.02 -20.33
N THR A 354 -11.46 -6.21 -20.79
CA THR A 354 -11.74 -6.70 -22.16
C THR A 354 -13.23 -6.65 -22.55
N ALA A 355 -14.13 -6.58 -21.57
CA ALA A 355 -15.50 -6.13 -21.76
C ALA A 355 -15.71 -4.81 -21.01
N HIS A 356 -16.06 -3.74 -21.74
CA HIS A 356 -16.48 -2.48 -21.11
C HIS A 356 -17.71 -2.75 -20.23
N ARG A 357 -17.52 -2.73 -18.91
CA ARG A 357 -18.60 -2.90 -17.93
C ARG A 357 -18.85 -1.58 -17.24
N TYR A 358 -20.11 -1.20 -17.10
CA TYR A 358 -20.48 0.01 -16.37
C TYR A 358 -20.09 -0.09 -14.90
N TRP A 359 -19.43 0.95 -14.38
CA TRP A 359 -19.02 1.04 -12.99
C TRP A 359 -19.72 2.21 -12.31
N SER A 360 -20.83 1.92 -11.63
CA SER A 360 -21.76 2.93 -11.13
C SER A 360 -21.40 3.52 -9.76
N ARG A 361 -20.33 3.06 -9.10
CA ARG A 361 -20.10 3.35 -7.68
C ARG A 361 -20.04 4.84 -7.39
N ILE A 362 -19.18 5.59 -8.07
CA ILE A 362 -19.04 7.03 -7.83
C ILE A 362 -20.03 7.84 -8.67
N ASP A 363 -20.28 7.46 -9.92
CA ASP A 363 -21.29 8.11 -10.79
C ASP A 363 -22.69 8.10 -10.14
N GLY A 364 -23.10 6.97 -9.54
CA GLY A 364 -24.36 6.84 -8.83
C GLY A 364 -24.47 7.80 -7.65
N LEU A 365 -23.40 7.98 -6.86
CA LEU A 365 -23.38 8.92 -5.75
C LEU A 365 -23.48 10.38 -6.21
N ILE A 366 -22.86 10.74 -7.33
CA ILE A 366 -23.02 12.08 -7.92
C ILE A 366 -24.46 12.29 -8.37
N ARG A 367 -25.06 11.32 -9.07
CA ARG A 367 -26.46 11.39 -9.53
C ARG A 367 -27.42 11.53 -8.35
N GLU A 368 -27.20 10.77 -7.29
CA GLU A 368 -27.98 10.84 -6.05
C GLU A 368 -27.85 12.23 -5.39
N ALA A 369 -26.62 12.74 -5.26
CA ALA A 369 -26.36 14.07 -4.70
C ALA A 369 -27.10 15.17 -5.49
N LEU A 370 -27.06 15.08 -6.81
CA LEU A 370 -27.66 16.05 -7.72
C LEU A 370 -29.19 15.99 -7.70
N ILE A 371 -29.78 14.79 -7.80
CA ILE A 371 -31.23 14.61 -7.97
C ILE A 371 -31.95 14.61 -6.62
N LEU A 372 -31.51 13.79 -5.67
CA LEU A 372 -32.24 13.55 -4.42
C LEU A 372 -31.91 14.59 -3.36
N ARG A 373 -30.63 14.97 -3.26
CA ARG A 373 -30.15 15.90 -2.23
C ARG A 373 -30.02 17.35 -2.71
N LYS A 374 -30.23 17.60 -4.01
CA LYS A 374 -30.17 18.94 -4.65
C LYS A 374 -28.85 19.68 -4.39
N VAL A 375 -27.75 18.93 -4.27
CA VAL A 375 -26.40 19.47 -4.06
C VAL A 375 -25.90 20.07 -5.38
N ARG A 376 -25.27 21.25 -5.33
CA ARG A 376 -24.69 21.88 -6.52
C ARG A 376 -23.42 21.15 -6.95
N VAL A 377 -23.37 20.64 -8.18
CA VAL A 377 -22.20 19.92 -8.70
C VAL A 377 -21.50 20.76 -9.77
N ARG A 378 -20.18 20.94 -9.63
CA ARG A 378 -19.32 21.49 -10.68
C ARG A 378 -18.21 20.51 -11.04
N LEU A 379 -18.05 20.27 -12.33
CA LEU A 379 -17.04 19.37 -12.89
C LEU A 379 -16.11 20.17 -13.81
N LEU A 380 -14.80 20.07 -13.57
CA LEU A 380 -13.76 20.52 -14.48
C LEU A 380 -12.98 19.29 -14.97
N ILE A 381 -13.15 18.95 -16.24
CA ILE A 381 -12.63 17.71 -16.84
C ILE A 381 -11.62 18.07 -17.91
N SER A 382 -10.50 17.36 -18.01
CA SER A 382 -9.55 17.57 -19.10
C SER A 382 -10.13 17.11 -20.43
N CYS A 383 -9.85 17.84 -21.51
CA CYS A 383 -10.20 17.42 -22.86
C CYS A 383 -8.94 17.49 -23.71
N TRP A 384 -8.38 16.33 -24.02
CA TRP A 384 -7.11 16.19 -24.73
C TRP A 384 -7.19 15.06 -25.75
N GLU A 385 -6.13 14.83 -26.52
CA GLU A 385 -6.14 13.87 -27.64
C GLU A 385 -6.54 12.45 -27.23
N LYS A 386 -6.24 12.04 -25.99
CA LYS A 386 -6.59 10.71 -25.46
C LYS A 386 -7.93 10.65 -24.72
N THR A 387 -8.68 11.75 -24.63
CA THR A 387 -10.00 11.75 -23.96
C THR A 387 -10.94 10.78 -24.68
N HIS A 388 -11.49 9.84 -23.92
CA HIS A 388 -12.40 8.84 -24.48
C HIS A 388 -13.71 9.50 -24.96
N PRO A 389 -14.22 9.21 -26.18
CA PRO A 389 -15.43 9.85 -26.69
C PRO A 389 -16.67 9.69 -25.79
N LEU A 390 -16.78 8.56 -25.08
CA LEU A 390 -17.89 8.32 -24.15
C LEU A 390 -17.90 9.28 -22.95
N THR A 391 -16.80 9.95 -22.61
CA THR A 391 -16.77 10.99 -21.56
C THR A 391 -17.85 12.03 -21.83
N PHE A 392 -17.98 12.48 -23.08
CA PHE A 392 -19.02 13.44 -23.47
C PHE A 392 -20.43 12.88 -23.27
N ASN A 393 -20.65 11.60 -23.58
CA ASN A 393 -21.95 10.94 -23.42
C ASN A 393 -22.33 10.82 -21.93
N PHE A 394 -21.38 10.47 -21.06
CA PHE A 394 -21.64 10.37 -19.62
C PHE A 394 -21.92 11.73 -18.99
N ILE A 395 -21.18 12.77 -19.39
CA ILE A 395 -21.45 14.14 -18.93
C ILE A 395 -22.79 14.64 -19.47
N TRP A 396 -23.13 14.33 -20.71
CA TRP A 396 -24.45 14.66 -21.26
C TRP A 396 -25.56 13.95 -20.48
N SER A 397 -25.37 12.67 -20.15
CA SER A 397 -26.29 11.89 -19.31
C SER A 397 -26.49 12.52 -17.93
N LEU A 398 -25.45 13.05 -17.29
CA LEU A 398 -25.61 13.79 -16.03
C LEU A 398 -26.40 15.08 -16.23
N ARG A 399 -26.09 15.84 -17.28
CA ARG A 399 -26.72 17.12 -17.57
C ARG A 399 -28.20 16.98 -17.91
N SER A 400 -28.59 15.92 -18.62
CA SER A 400 -30.00 15.68 -18.96
C SER A 400 -30.87 15.47 -17.71
N LEU A 401 -30.32 14.97 -16.60
CA LEU A 401 -31.07 14.80 -15.34
C LEU A 401 -31.54 16.13 -14.73
N CYS A 402 -30.88 17.24 -15.07
CA CYS A 402 -31.24 18.57 -14.57
C CYS A 402 -32.12 19.39 -15.51
N MET A 403 -32.38 18.94 -16.74
CA MET A 403 -33.05 19.78 -17.75
C MET A 403 -34.50 20.12 -17.39
N GLU A 404 -35.24 19.18 -16.80
CA GLU A 404 -36.66 19.36 -16.47
C GLU A 404 -36.91 19.57 -14.96
N GLN A 405 -35.86 19.55 -14.15
CA GLN A 405 -35.98 19.58 -12.70
C GLN A 405 -35.68 20.97 -12.15
N ALA A 406 -36.68 21.61 -11.55
CA ALA A 406 -36.47 22.83 -10.76
C ALA A 406 -35.47 22.57 -9.62
N ASN A 407 -34.57 23.52 -9.38
CA ASN A 407 -33.51 23.48 -8.34
C ASN A 407 -32.43 22.40 -8.55
N CYS A 408 -32.18 21.97 -9.80
CA CYS A 408 -31.03 21.14 -10.15
C CYS A 408 -29.89 22.01 -10.69
N SER A 409 -28.67 21.88 -10.15
CA SER A 409 -27.53 22.72 -10.51
C SER A 409 -26.30 21.88 -10.83
N LEU A 410 -26.10 21.61 -12.12
CA LEU A 410 -24.91 20.95 -12.66
C LEU A 410 -24.21 21.87 -13.66
N GLU A 411 -22.91 22.08 -13.45
CA GLU A 411 -22.04 22.78 -14.40
C GLU A 411 -20.85 21.86 -14.73
N ALA A 412 -20.72 21.46 -15.99
CA ALA A 412 -19.56 20.70 -16.46
C ALA A 412 -18.81 21.52 -17.50
N LYS A 413 -17.52 21.72 -17.28
CA LYS A 413 -16.62 22.45 -18.17
C LYS A 413 -15.45 21.55 -18.55
N PHE A 414 -15.05 21.66 -19.81
CA PHE A 414 -13.88 20.98 -20.35
C PHE A 414 -12.70 21.95 -20.39
N PHE A 415 -11.57 21.50 -19.84
CA PHE A 415 -10.30 22.17 -19.92
C PHE A 415 -9.60 21.73 -21.22
N ASN A 416 -9.58 22.62 -22.20
CA ASN A 416 -8.97 22.35 -23.50
C ASN A 416 -7.54 22.91 -23.54
N PRO A 417 -6.53 22.12 -23.95
CA PRO A 417 -5.23 22.64 -24.32
C PRO A 417 -5.42 23.65 -25.45
N ARG A 418 -4.69 24.78 -25.39
CA ARG A 418 -4.65 25.70 -26.52
C ARG A 418 -3.54 25.24 -27.48
N VAL A 419 -3.85 25.26 -28.77
CA VAL A 419 -2.88 24.94 -29.84
C VAL A 419 -1.87 26.08 -29.89
N GLN A 420 -0.59 25.78 -29.69
CA GLN A 420 0.49 26.73 -29.91
C GLN A 420 0.65 27.08 -31.40
N ARG A 421 1.42 28.12 -31.72
CA ARG A 421 1.67 28.56 -33.11
C ARG A 421 2.32 27.48 -33.99
N ASP A 422 3.00 26.51 -33.38
CA ASP A 422 3.65 25.37 -34.02
C ASP A 422 2.72 24.15 -34.21
N GLY A 423 1.46 24.25 -33.77
CA GLY A 423 0.50 23.13 -33.81
C GLY A 423 0.57 22.19 -32.61
N SER A 424 1.49 22.39 -31.66
CA SER A 424 1.58 21.56 -30.46
C SER A 424 0.47 21.89 -29.47
N LEU A 425 -0.14 20.86 -28.88
CA LEU A 425 -1.10 21.01 -27.79
C LEU A 425 -0.33 21.14 -26.47
N GLN A 426 -0.49 22.28 -25.79
CA GLN A 426 0.08 22.50 -24.45
C GLN A 426 -1.05 22.76 -23.45
N GLY A 427 -0.90 22.25 -22.23
CA GLY A 427 -1.88 22.42 -21.16
C GLY A 427 -2.86 21.26 -21.02
N ILE A 428 -2.59 20.33 -20.12
CA ILE A 428 -3.55 19.29 -19.69
C ILE A 428 -3.97 19.61 -18.25
N ASN A 429 -5.26 19.49 -17.94
CA ASN A 429 -5.71 19.47 -16.55
C ASN A 429 -5.43 18.11 -15.95
N HIS A 430 -4.42 18.03 -15.10
CA HIS A 430 -4.02 16.80 -14.43
C HIS A 430 -4.42 16.78 -12.95
N ASN A 431 -5.14 17.82 -12.50
CA ASN A 431 -5.70 17.88 -11.17
C ASN A 431 -6.64 16.71 -10.89
N ARG A 432 -6.57 16.21 -9.65
CA ARG A 432 -7.42 15.14 -9.13
C ARG A 432 -7.83 15.50 -7.71
N PHE A 433 -8.93 16.23 -7.59
CA PHE A 433 -9.44 16.61 -6.28
C PHE A 433 -10.95 16.76 -6.27
N MET A 434 -11.50 16.69 -5.07
CA MET A 434 -12.87 17.05 -4.77
C MET A 434 -12.90 17.97 -3.57
N VAL A 435 -13.69 19.04 -3.65
CA VAL A 435 -13.97 19.96 -2.54
C VAL A 435 -15.47 20.02 -2.32
N THR A 436 -15.88 19.92 -1.06
CA THR A 436 -17.26 20.10 -0.61
C THR A 436 -17.32 21.15 0.48
N ASP A 437 -18.51 21.44 0.99
CA ASP A 437 -18.70 22.33 2.13
C ASP A 437 -18.17 21.74 3.46
N ARG A 438 -17.85 20.44 3.51
CA ARG A 438 -17.44 19.74 4.73
C ARG A 438 -16.06 19.12 4.68
N ALA A 439 -15.59 18.75 3.49
CA ALA A 439 -14.37 17.98 3.34
C ALA A 439 -13.64 18.27 2.01
N ILE A 440 -12.36 17.93 1.99
CA ILE A 440 -11.52 17.98 0.79
C ILE A 440 -10.94 16.59 0.61
N TYR A 441 -11.01 16.07 -0.61
CA TYR A 441 -10.30 14.88 -1.04
C TYR A 441 -9.24 15.27 -2.07
N LEU A 442 -7.98 14.99 -1.77
CA LEU A 442 -6.86 15.07 -2.68
C LEU A 442 -6.44 13.64 -2.97
N GLY A 443 -6.52 13.22 -4.22
CA GLY A 443 -6.25 11.82 -4.57
C GLY A 443 -5.53 11.70 -5.90
N GLU A 444 -4.98 10.52 -6.14
CA GLU A 444 -4.19 10.23 -7.34
C GLU A 444 -4.92 9.26 -8.30
N LEU A 445 -6.21 9.00 -8.02
CA LEU A 445 -7.09 8.15 -8.83
C LEU A 445 -7.43 8.86 -10.16
N ASN A 446 -6.83 8.40 -11.27
CA ASN A 446 -6.92 9.06 -12.58
C ASN A 446 -8.34 9.21 -13.13
N ASP A 447 -9.17 8.17 -12.98
CA ASP A 447 -10.37 8.02 -13.81
C ASP A 447 -11.64 7.82 -12.99
N TRP A 448 -11.54 7.85 -11.66
CA TRP A 448 -12.61 7.38 -10.78
C TRP A 448 -13.12 6.00 -11.22
N THR A 449 -12.19 5.17 -11.67
CA THR A 449 -12.34 3.75 -11.99
C THR A 449 -11.14 3.02 -11.38
N LEU A 450 -11.35 1.74 -11.03
CA LEU A 450 -10.35 0.86 -10.42
C LEU A 450 -9.23 0.46 -11.38
#